data_AF-A0A9P5J6Y3-F1
#
_entry.id   AF-A0A9P5J6Y3-F1
#
_cell.length_a   1.000
_cell.length_b   1.000
_cell.length_c   1.000
_cell.angle_alpha   90.00
_cell.angle_beta   90.00
_cell.angle_gamma   90.00
#
_symmetry.space_group_name_H-M   'P 1'
#
loop_
_entity.id
_entity.type
_entity.pdbx_description
1 polymer ?
#
loop_
_entity_poly.entity_id
_entity_poly.type
_entity_poly.pdbx_seq_one_letter_code
_entity_poly.pdbx_strand_id
1 'polypeptide(L)'
;MTSETLSTPTEPVKPALSTPIPPIDINARITAILTSSTTSTQSTPDAARLQKENDELRELLRTLQNNHASTNSQLAAVASTSSQAITQLNREIGRLQADRAALRASLQPPEYEGSDKTISRFASLNRAIEEWASSASEEIVAAVVNSSDPTLEPTTLDIVDLPAFKAVTLQQTDVCDQMYKGTDGKARQLELVVDFALRSIFCYHLLESIFDRFHPILGWARDPSMRALKRSNLDRPLREMYGNVRLAEPQAISGRWRTASFKAIAASPESSAISPNLIPNATQLVLHDVRRLMEAIHGRALTGQILHEPTVVEAAEVVKLAYEWNTDVKGKDVLLEYHPFGARNGGTFRGERMESMGVEMGKLTLGEGSSSPDLKVLCGVSLGLETSQAVGSGKPPKYVLHAKAKVATRHFFDEL
;
A
#
# COMPACT_ATOMS: atom_id res chain seq x y z
N MET A 1 28.72 -7.27 15.88
CA MET A 1 29.36 -8.36 16.65
C MET A 1 28.26 -9.14 17.37
N THR A 2 27.80 -10.21 16.72
CA THR A 2 27.17 -11.43 17.26
C THR A 2 26.76 -12.23 16.03
N SER A 3 27.70 -13.03 15.53
CA SER A 3 27.50 -13.88 14.36
C SER A 3 26.91 -15.20 14.82
N GLU A 4 25.61 -15.41 14.60
CA GLU A 4 24.99 -16.72 14.73
C GLU A 4 25.32 -17.54 13.48
N THR A 5 26.12 -18.58 13.69
CA THR A 5 26.51 -19.57 12.70
C THR A 5 25.32 -20.45 12.31
N LEU A 6 24.91 -20.38 11.04
CA LEU A 6 24.04 -21.36 10.40
C LEU A 6 24.72 -22.73 10.42
N SER A 7 24.24 -23.65 11.26
CA SER A 7 24.58 -25.06 11.18
C SER A 7 23.92 -25.68 9.95
N THR A 8 24.75 -26.27 9.08
CA THR A 8 24.37 -27.11 7.96
C THR A 8 23.59 -28.37 8.40
N PRO A 9 22.67 -28.89 7.59
CA PRO A 9 21.93 -30.10 7.93
C PRO A 9 22.82 -31.32 7.83
N THR A 10 22.97 -32.03 8.95
CA THR A 10 23.66 -33.31 9.08
C THR A 10 22.97 -34.35 8.20
N GLU A 11 23.73 -34.95 7.27
CA GLU A 11 23.29 -36.12 6.48
C GLU A 11 22.77 -37.24 7.40
N PRO A 12 21.67 -37.92 7.03
CA PRO A 12 21.25 -39.11 7.74
C PRO A 12 22.26 -40.25 7.49
N VAL A 13 22.93 -40.66 8.56
CA VAL A 13 23.77 -41.85 8.62
C VAL A 13 22.97 -43.05 8.13
N LYS A 14 23.35 -43.59 6.96
CA LYS A 14 22.82 -44.86 6.44
C LYS A 14 23.07 -45.97 7.47
N PRO A 15 22.03 -46.71 7.92
CA PRO A 15 22.27 -47.90 8.72
C PRO A 15 23.00 -48.94 7.85
N ALA A 16 24.14 -49.40 8.35
CA ALA A 16 24.92 -50.47 7.73
C ALA A 16 24.03 -51.71 7.56
N LEU A 17 23.88 -52.16 6.31
CA LEU A 17 23.30 -53.47 6.00
C LEU A 17 24.12 -54.54 6.73
N SER A 18 23.54 -55.14 7.76
CA SER A 18 24.05 -56.37 8.35
C SER A 18 24.00 -57.46 7.28
N THR A 19 25.14 -58.07 7.00
CA THR A 19 25.33 -59.15 6.05
C THR A 19 24.35 -60.31 6.33
N PRO A 20 23.74 -60.91 5.29
CA PRO A 20 22.84 -62.03 5.47
C PRO A 20 23.62 -63.23 6.02
N ILE A 21 23.17 -63.75 7.16
CA ILE A 21 23.62 -65.04 7.70
C ILE A 21 23.26 -66.11 6.64
N PRO A 22 24.21 -66.94 6.19
CA PRO A 22 23.94 -67.90 5.12
C PRO A 22 22.88 -68.91 5.58
N PRO A 23 21.96 -69.31 4.69
CA PRO A 23 20.94 -70.29 5.00
C PRO A 23 21.62 -71.63 5.30
N ILE A 24 21.39 -72.15 6.50
CA ILE A 24 21.73 -73.53 6.82
C ILE A 24 20.83 -74.40 5.92
N ASP A 25 21.43 -75.10 4.96
CA ASP A 25 20.71 -76.01 4.08
C ASP A 25 20.29 -77.26 4.86
N ILE A 26 19.09 -77.15 5.45
CA ILE A 26 18.43 -78.19 6.23
C ILE A 26 18.10 -79.41 5.35
N ASN A 27 17.91 -79.22 4.03
CA ASN A 27 17.61 -80.33 3.12
C ASN A 27 18.84 -81.23 2.90
N ALA A 28 20.05 -80.66 2.88
CA ALA A 28 21.29 -81.44 2.79
C ALA A 28 21.51 -82.33 4.01
N ARG A 29 21.13 -81.87 5.22
CA ARG A 29 21.23 -82.67 6.46
C ARG A 29 20.16 -83.74 6.58
N ILE A 30 18.92 -83.45 6.17
CA ILE A 30 17.83 -84.44 6.14
C ILE A 30 18.14 -85.57 5.14
N THR A 31 18.75 -85.24 4.00
CA THR A 31 19.15 -86.23 2.98
C THR A 31 20.26 -87.16 3.50
N ALA A 32 21.21 -86.65 4.29
CA ALA A 32 22.27 -87.47 4.88
C ALA A 32 21.75 -88.49 5.94
N ILE A 33 20.72 -88.13 6.70
CA ILE A 33 20.10 -88.98 7.73
C ILE A 33 19.26 -90.09 7.08
N LEU A 34 18.57 -89.79 5.98
CA LEU A 34 17.79 -90.79 5.22
C LEU A 34 18.68 -91.86 4.57
N THR A 35 19.93 -91.54 4.22
CA THR A 35 20.90 -92.51 3.68
C THR A 35 21.54 -93.43 4.72
N SER A 36 21.48 -93.11 6.02
CA SER A 36 22.08 -93.95 7.08
C SER A 36 21.19 -95.07 7.63
N SER A 37 19.95 -95.22 7.13
CA SER A 37 18.92 -96.09 7.74
C SER A 37 18.74 -97.46 7.08
N THR A 38 19.72 -97.96 6.30
CA THR A 38 19.62 -99.30 5.68
C THR A 38 20.92 -100.09 5.78
N THR A 39 21.18 -100.68 6.94
CA THR A 39 21.73 -102.06 7.06
C THR A 39 21.61 -102.55 8.51
N SER A 40 21.00 -103.72 8.65
CA SER A 40 20.59 -104.39 9.88
C SER A 40 21.75 -105.15 10.56
N THR A 41 21.67 -105.21 11.90
CA THR A 41 22.16 -106.22 12.87
C THR A 41 23.21 -105.77 13.90
N GLN A 42 22.75 -105.15 15.00
CA GLN A 42 23.21 -105.32 16.40
C GLN A 42 22.33 -104.46 17.34
N SER A 43 21.49 -105.08 18.18
CA SER A 43 20.28 -104.47 18.77
C SER A 43 20.44 -103.75 20.13
N THR A 44 21.54 -103.05 20.37
CA THR A 44 21.71 -102.26 21.61
C THR A 44 22.46 -100.93 21.45
N PRO A 45 23.39 -100.71 20.50
CA PRO A 45 24.02 -99.39 20.29
C PRO A 45 23.14 -98.41 19.51
N ASP A 46 22.28 -98.89 18.59
CA ASP A 46 21.48 -98.05 17.70
C ASP A 46 20.29 -97.37 18.39
N ALA A 47 19.70 -98.01 19.40
CA ALA A 47 18.63 -97.40 20.20
C ALA A 47 19.15 -96.20 21.00
N ALA A 48 20.36 -96.29 21.57
CA ALA A 48 21.00 -95.18 22.28
C ALA A 48 21.38 -94.03 21.32
N ARG A 49 21.78 -94.35 20.09
CA ARG A 49 22.12 -93.36 19.06
C ARG A 49 20.88 -92.62 18.55
N LEU A 50 19.79 -93.33 18.28
CA LEU A 50 18.50 -92.75 17.88
C LEU A 50 17.83 -91.94 19.02
N GLN A 51 18.04 -92.36 20.28
CA GLN A 51 17.58 -91.61 21.44
C GLN A 51 18.34 -90.27 21.57
N LYS A 52 19.67 -90.30 21.43
CA LYS A 52 20.50 -89.10 21.44
C LYS A 52 20.13 -88.14 20.31
N GLU A 53 19.86 -88.65 19.11
CA GLU A 53 19.44 -87.84 17.97
C GLU A 53 18.03 -87.24 18.17
N ASN A 54 17.11 -87.97 18.80
CA ASN A 54 15.80 -87.41 19.20
C ASN A 54 15.94 -86.29 20.23
N ASP A 55 16.83 -86.45 21.21
CA ASP A 55 17.06 -85.44 22.24
C ASP A 55 17.74 -84.19 21.64
N GLU A 56 18.67 -84.36 20.69
CA GLU A 56 19.27 -83.27 19.91
C GLU A 56 18.24 -82.54 19.03
N LEU A 57 17.34 -83.27 18.36
CA LEU A 57 16.25 -82.68 17.56
C LEU A 57 15.24 -81.91 18.42
N ARG A 58 14.94 -82.40 19.62
CA ARG A 58 14.08 -81.70 20.58
C ARG A 58 14.73 -80.41 21.07
N GLU A 59 16.03 -80.43 21.36
CA GLU A 59 16.76 -79.22 21.76
C GLU A 59 16.87 -78.20 20.61
N LEU A 60 17.06 -78.67 19.37
CA LEU A 60 17.04 -77.81 18.19
C LEU A 60 15.66 -77.17 17.97
N LEU A 61 14.58 -77.94 18.11
CA LEU A 61 13.21 -77.45 18.02
C LEU A 61 12.91 -76.40 19.09
N ARG A 62 13.32 -76.65 20.32
CA ARG A 62 13.19 -75.71 21.44
C ARG A 62 13.96 -74.41 21.18
N THR A 63 15.17 -74.52 20.65
CA THR A 63 16.00 -73.36 20.28
C THR A 63 15.36 -72.55 19.16
N LEU A 64 14.83 -73.22 18.13
CA LEU A 64 14.11 -72.58 17.03
C LEU A 64 12.83 -71.90 17.49
N GLN A 65 12.06 -72.53 18.37
CA GLN A 65 10.86 -71.93 18.94
C GLN A 65 11.18 -70.69 19.77
N ASN A 66 12.23 -70.74 20.59
CA ASN A 66 12.68 -69.59 21.37
C ASN A 66 13.17 -68.45 20.48
N ASN A 67 13.93 -68.78 19.43
CA ASN A 67 14.39 -67.79 18.46
C ASN A 67 13.19 -67.16 17.74
N HIS A 68 12.24 -67.96 17.24
CA HIS A 68 11.06 -67.47 16.53
C HIS A 68 10.17 -66.58 17.42
N ALA A 69 10.00 -66.94 18.70
CA ALA A 69 9.31 -66.11 19.68
C ALA A 69 10.05 -64.78 19.90
N SER A 70 11.39 -64.82 20.02
CA SER A 70 12.23 -63.63 20.13
C SER A 70 12.10 -62.73 18.89
N THR A 71 12.22 -63.28 17.67
CA THR A 71 12.08 -62.50 16.44
C THR A 71 10.69 -61.89 16.30
N ASN A 72 9.62 -62.64 16.63
CA ASN A 72 8.26 -62.10 16.59
C ASN A 72 8.04 -60.96 17.59
N SER A 73 8.57 -61.09 18.81
CA SER A 73 8.49 -60.00 19.80
C SER A 73 9.26 -58.75 19.35
N GLN A 74 10.44 -58.92 18.74
CA GLN A 74 11.20 -57.81 18.14
C GLN A 74 10.44 -57.17 16.97
N LEU A 75 9.83 -57.98 16.10
CA LEU A 75 9.04 -57.49 14.97
C LEU A 75 7.82 -56.69 15.43
N ALA A 76 7.12 -57.18 16.47
CA ALA A 76 5.99 -56.51 17.08
C ALA A 76 6.41 -55.17 17.74
N ALA A 77 7.56 -55.15 18.41
CA ALA A 77 8.11 -53.92 18.99
C ALA A 77 8.41 -52.88 17.90
N VAL A 78 9.12 -53.27 16.83
CA VAL A 78 9.45 -52.40 15.68
C VAL A 78 8.20 -51.90 14.96
N ALA A 79 7.21 -52.77 14.75
CA ALA A 79 5.93 -52.41 14.17
C ALA A 79 5.17 -51.40 15.04
N SER A 80 5.17 -51.59 16.37
CA SER A 80 4.53 -50.64 17.29
C SER A 80 5.23 -49.27 17.27
N THR A 81 6.56 -49.24 17.26
CA THR A 81 7.35 -48.00 17.22
C THR A 81 7.13 -47.25 15.90
N SER A 82 7.10 -47.98 14.78
CA SER A 82 6.83 -47.41 13.45
C SER A 82 5.40 -46.84 13.36
N SER A 83 4.42 -47.54 13.91
CA SER A 83 3.02 -47.08 13.96
C SER A 83 2.85 -45.80 14.78
N GLN A 84 3.55 -45.71 15.93
CA GLN A 84 3.57 -44.51 16.76
C GLN A 84 4.21 -43.32 16.02
N ALA A 85 5.34 -43.53 15.34
CA ALA A 85 6.01 -42.51 14.54
C ALA A 85 5.12 -41.98 13.40
N ILE A 86 4.43 -42.87 12.67
CA ILE A 86 3.48 -42.51 11.62
C ILE A 86 2.34 -41.66 12.19
N THR A 87 1.81 -42.05 13.34
CA THR A 87 0.72 -41.30 14.01
C THR A 87 1.17 -39.90 14.41
N GLN A 88 2.40 -39.76 14.92
CA GLN A 88 2.98 -38.48 15.31
C GLN A 88 3.20 -37.57 14.09
N LEU A 89 3.78 -38.10 13.01
CA LEU A 89 3.98 -37.36 11.76
C LEU A 89 2.67 -36.89 11.14
N ASN A 90 1.63 -37.72 11.14
CA ASN A 90 0.31 -37.33 10.62
C ASN A 90 -0.32 -36.18 11.42
N ARG A 91 -0.14 -36.16 12.76
CA ARG A 91 -0.59 -35.03 13.59
C ARG A 91 0.18 -33.75 13.26
N GLU A 92 1.49 -33.85 13.06
CA GLU A 92 2.33 -32.71 12.73
C GLU A 92 1.99 -32.14 11.35
N ILE A 93 1.76 -33.00 10.35
CA ILE A 93 1.27 -32.59 9.02
C ILE A 93 -0.07 -31.87 9.14
N GLY A 94 -1.03 -32.43 9.91
CA GLY A 94 -2.32 -31.79 10.14
C GLY A 94 -2.20 -30.41 10.78
N ARG A 95 -1.30 -30.27 11.78
CA ARG A 95 -1.01 -28.98 12.41
C ARG A 95 -0.42 -27.98 11.43
N LEU A 96 0.60 -28.37 10.66
CA LEU A 96 1.24 -27.51 9.67
C LEU A 96 0.28 -27.09 8.55
N GLN A 97 -0.64 -27.96 8.14
CA GLN A 97 -1.70 -27.62 7.18
C GLN A 97 -2.67 -26.60 7.76
N ALA A 98 -3.09 -26.75 9.01
CA ALA A 98 -3.94 -25.79 9.71
C ALA A 98 -3.23 -24.43 9.88
N ASP A 99 -1.96 -24.44 10.30
CA ASP A 99 -1.12 -23.24 10.43
C ASP A 99 -0.98 -22.54 9.08
N ARG A 100 -0.74 -23.29 8.00
CA ARG A 100 -0.66 -22.75 6.63
C ARG A 100 -2.00 -22.21 6.13
N ALA A 101 -3.12 -22.83 6.50
CA ALA A 101 -4.46 -22.35 6.16
C ALA A 101 -4.79 -21.06 6.91
N ALA A 102 -4.45 -20.98 8.20
CA ALA A 102 -4.57 -19.76 9.00
C ALA A 102 -3.65 -18.64 8.46
N LEU A 103 -2.43 -18.98 8.05
CA LEU A 103 -1.52 -18.03 7.39
C LEU A 103 -2.10 -17.55 6.06
N ARG A 104 -2.67 -18.45 5.24
CA ARG A 104 -3.35 -18.06 3.99
C ARG A 104 -4.57 -17.20 4.24
N ALA A 105 -5.40 -17.51 5.24
CA ALA A 105 -6.57 -16.71 5.57
C ALA A 105 -6.19 -15.32 6.11
N SER A 106 -5.07 -15.22 6.84
CA SER A 106 -4.52 -13.92 7.30
C SER A 106 -3.73 -13.16 6.24
N LEU A 107 -3.30 -13.83 5.16
CA LEU A 107 -2.61 -13.26 4.01
C LEU A 107 -3.53 -13.01 2.80
N GLN A 108 -4.75 -13.56 2.79
CA GLN A 108 -5.76 -13.16 1.82
C GLN A 108 -6.04 -11.68 2.08
N PRO A 109 -5.76 -10.80 1.10
CA PRO A 109 -6.19 -9.43 1.21
C PRO A 109 -7.71 -9.45 1.41
N PRO A 110 -8.29 -8.82 2.45
CA PRO A 110 -9.71 -8.53 2.45
C PRO A 110 -10.07 -8.00 1.06
N GLU A 111 -11.08 -8.62 0.46
CA GLU A 111 -11.56 -8.30 -0.87
C GLU A 111 -11.78 -6.78 -1.00
N TYR A 112 -11.53 -6.29 -2.21
CA TYR A 112 -11.45 -4.90 -2.67
C TYR A 112 -12.61 -3.95 -2.28
N GLU A 113 -13.60 -4.36 -1.49
CA GLU A 113 -14.76 -3.54 -1.12
C GLU A 113 -14.39 -2.25 -0.36
N GLY A 114 -13.24 -2.22 0.33
CA GLY A 114 -12.75 -1.03 1.04
C GLY A 114 -12.16 0.06 0.12
N SER A 115 -11.64 -0.30 -1.05
CA SER A 115 -11.01 0.67 -1.96
C SER A 115 -12.03 1.56 -2.64
N ASP A 116 -13.17 0.99 -3.07
CA ASP A 116 -14.17 1.73 -3.83
C ASP A 116 -14.82 2.84 -3.00
N LYS A 117 -15.12 2.58 -1.72
CA LYS A 117 -15.61 3.61 -0.80
C LYS A 117 -14.57 4.71 -0.56
N THR A 118 -13.29 4.35 -0.48
CA THR A 118 -12.19 5.31 -0.28
C THR A 118 -12.00 6.20 -1.50
N ILE A 119 -12.03 5.60 -2.70
CA ILE A 119 -11.96 6.31 -3.99
C ILE A 119 -13.21 7.19 -4.17
N SER A 120 -14.40 6.70 -3.85
CA SER A 120 -15.65 7.45 -3.92
C SER A 120 -15.63 8.68 -2.99
N ARG A 121 -15.18 8.53 -1.73
CA ARG A 121 -15.01 9.67 -0.81
C ARG A 121 -14.00 10.69 -1.32
N PHE A 122 -12.93 10.24 -2.00
CA PHE A 122 -11.97 11.14 -2.64
C PHE A 122 -12.61 11.90 -3.81
N ALA A 123 -13.45 11.24 -4.63
CA ALA A 123 -14.22 11.91 -5.67
C ALA A 123 -15.21 12.95 -5.08
N SER A 124 -15.86 12.64 -3.95
CA SER A 124 -16.69 13.60 -3.22
C SER A 124 -15.91 14.82 -2.73
N LEU A 125 -14.66 14.64 -2.29
CA LEU A 125 -13.79 15.77 -1.93
C LEU A 125 -13.52 16.67 -3.14
N ASN A 126 -13.18 16.10 -4.30
CA ASN A 126 -12.99 16.88 -5.53
C ASN A 126 -14.25 17.66 -5.93
N ARG A 127 -15.43 17.04 -5.77
CA ARG A 127 -16.71 17.69 -6.00
C ARG A 127 -16.96 18.84 -5.02
N ALA A 128 -16.63 18.66 -3.73
CA ALA A 128 -16.78 19.73 -2.74
C ALA A 128 -15.85 20.92 -3.01
N ILE A 129 -14.64 20.68 -3.53
CA ILE A 129 -13.73 21.75 -4.00
C ILE A 129 -14.37 22.53 -5.17
N GLU A 130 -14.97 21.81 -6.12
CA GLU A 130 -15.65 22.40 -7.28
C GLU A 130 -16.88 23.22 -6.87
N GLU A 131 -17.75 22.68 -6.02
CA GLU A 131 -18.94 23.37 -5.52
C GLU A 131 -18.56 24.65 -4.75
N TRP A 132 -17.56 24.57 -3.87
CA TRP A 132 -17.06 25.74 -3.14
C TRP A 132 -16.47 26.80 -4.07
N ALA A 133 -15.66 26.39 -5.05
CA ALA A 133 -15.01 27.32 -5.97
C ALA A 133 -16.03 28.04 -6.86
N SER A 134 -17.09 27.34 -7.28
CA SER A 134 -18.22 27.92 -8.02
C SER A 134 -18.87 29.03 -7.19
N SER A 135 -19.35 28.71 -5.98
CA SER A 135 -20.01 29.68 -5.08
C SER A 135 -19.11 30.88 -4.77
N ALA A 136 -17.83 30.63 -4.45
CA ALA A 136 -16.89 31.69 -4.14
C ALA A 136 -16.56 32.57 -5.37
N SER A 137 -16.50 31.99 -6.57
CA SER A 137 -16.25 32.76 -7.80
C SER A 137 -17.39 33.71 -8.13
N GLU A 138 -18.64 33.25 -7.96
CA GLU A 138 -19.85 34.08 -8.12
C GLU A 138 -19.82 35.28 -7.17
N GLU A 139 -19.51 35.08 -5.89
CA GLU A 139 -19.41 36.16 -4.89
C GLU A 139 -18.29 37.17 -5.25
N ILE A 140 -17.12 36.67 -5.66
CA ILE A 140 -15.98 37.51 -6.02
C ILE A 140 -16.29 38.36 -7.25
N VAL A 141 -16.93 37.79 -8.27
CA VAL A 141 -17.24 38.50 -9.51
C VAL A 141 -18.43 39.44 -9.35
N ALA A 142 -19.43 39.09 -8.53
CA ALA A 142 -20.54 40.00 -8.21
C ALA A 142 -20.04 41.33 -7.61
N ALA A 143 -18.97 41.30 -6.82
CA ALA A 143 -18.35 42.51 -6.28
C ALA A 143 -17.71 43.40 -7.38
N VAL A 144 -17.23 42.80 -8.47
CA VAL A 144 -16.72 43.53 -9.65
C VAL A 144 -17.87 44.18 -10.43
N VAL A 145 -18.94 43.43 -10.69
CA VAL A 145 -20.16 43.93 -11.38
C VAL A 145 -20.73 45.14 -10.66
N ASN A 146 -20.85 45.07 -9.33
CA ASN A 146 -21.38 46.17 -8.51
C ASN A 146 -20.53 47.46 -8.55
N SER A 147 -19.31 47.39 -9.08
CA SER A 147 -18.41 48.54 -9.25
C SER A 147 -18.30 49.06 -10.68
N SER A 148 -18.88 48.35 -11.65
CA SER A 148 -18.78 48.61 -13.10
C SER A 148 -20.17 48.70 -13.74
N ASP A 149 -20.25 48.83 -15.08
CA ASP A 149 -21.52 48.78 -15.81
C ASP A 149 -22.15 47.38 -15.67
N PRO A 150 -23.32 47.24 -15.00
CA PRO A 150 -23.94 45.94 -14.73
C PRO A 150 -24.46 45.24 -15.99
N THR A 151 -24.41 45.89 -17.16
CA THR A 151 -24.84 45.31 -18.44
C THR A 151 -23.72 44.60 -19.18
N LEU A 152 -22.46 44.76 -18.76
CA LEU A 152 -21.30 44.11 -19.36
C LEU A 152 -20.85 42.94 -18.50
N GLU A 153 -20.70 41.76 -19.11
CA GLU A 153 -20.13 40.60 -18.42
C GLU A 153 -18.65 40.89 -18.05
N PRO A 154 -18.25 40.73 -16.78
CA PRO A 154 -16.88 40.94 -16.36
C PRO A 154 -15.93 39.96 -17.06
N THR A 155 -14.81 40.50 -17.51
CA THR A 155 -13.78 39.77 -18.20
C THR A 155 -12.46 39.86 -17.44
N THR A 156 -11.49 39.05 -17.85
CA THR A 156 -10.12 39.14 -17.34
C THR A 156 -9.48 40.52 -17.58
N LEU A 157 -9.92 41.30 -18.58
CA LEU A 157 -9.41 42.66 -18.79
C LEU A 157 -9.78 43.63 -17.66
N ASP A 158 -10.79 43.29 -16.85
CA ASP A 158 -11.23 44.08 -15.71
C ASP A 158 -10.37 43.85 -14.45
N ILE A 159 -9.38 42.95 -14.51
CA ILE A 159 -8.41 42.72 -13.43
C ILE A 159 -7.52 43.95 -13.26
N VAL A 160 -7.54 44.56 -12.07
CA VAL A 160 -6.81 45.81 -11.79
C VAL A 160 -5.30 45.62 -11.66
N ASP A 161 -4.85 44.60 -10.93
CA ASP A 161 -3.43 44.29 -10.72
C ASP A 161 -3.08 42.92 -11.34
N LEU A 162 -2.86 42.94 -12.65
CA LEU A 162 -2.48 41.75 -13.41
C LEU A 162 -1.18 41.09 -12.91
N PRO A 163 -0.09 41.82 -12.59
CA PRO A 163 1.09 41.22 -11.97
C PRO A 163 0.79 40.45 -10.67
N ALA A 164 -0.01 41.03 -9.76
CA ALA A 164 -0.40 40.35 -8.53
C ALA A 164 -1.28 39.13 -8.81
N PHE A 165 -2.21 39.24 -9.75
CA PHE A 165 -3.07 38.12 -10.17
C PHE A 165 -2.24 36.94 -10.66
N LYS A 166 -1.25 37.20 -11.54
CA LYS A 166 -0.32 36.16 -12.04
C LYS A 166 0.51 35.55 -10.92
N ALA A 167 0.98 36.36 -9.97
CA ALA A 167 1.77 35.89 -8.84
C ALA A 167 1.01 34.91 -7.94
N VAL A 168 -0.29 35.14 -7.72
CA VAL A 168 -1.14 34.30 -6.86
C VAL A 168 -1.58 33.02 -7.56
N THR A 169 -1.97 33.11 -8.83
CA THR A 169 -2.59 31.99 -9.55
C THR A 169 -1.61 31.01 -10.18
N LEU A 170 -0.38 31.44 -10.49
CA LEU A 170 0.48 30.71 -11.45
C LEU A 170 1.88 30.39 -10.94
N GLN A 171 2.20 30.73 -9.67
CA GLN A 171 3.42 30.36 -8.93
C GLN A 171 4.68 30.15 -9.82
N GLN A 172 5.01 31.17 -10.63
CA GLN A 172 6.19 31.29 -11.52
C GLN A 172 6.21 30.46 -12.80
N THR A 173 5.46 30.84 -13.84
CA THR A 173 5.78 30.47 -15.24
C THR A 173 5.31 31.52 -16.27
N ASP A 174 5.98 31.61 -17.43
CA ASP A 174 5.61 32.47 -18.58
C ASP A 174 4.32 32.02 -19.31
N VAL A 175 3.66 30.98 -18.82
CA VAL A 175 2.42 30.39 -19.37
C VAL A 175 1.19 31.24 -19.03
N CYS A 176 1.38 32.34 -18.27
CA CYS A 176 0.34 33.16 -17.69
C CYS A 176 -0.61 33.87 -18.67
N ASP A 177 -0.10 34.26 -19.83
CA ASP A 177 -0.89 35.12 -20.73
C ASP A 177 -2.08 34.37 -21.32
N GLN A 178 -1.99 33.04 -21.44
CA GLN A 178 -3.05 32.21 -22.02
C GLN A 178 -4.25 32.02 -21.11
N MET A 179 -4.08 32.13 -19.79
CA MET A 179 -5.20 32.08 -18.83
C MET A 179 -5.88 33.45 -18.69
N TYR A 180 -5.14 34.53 -18.96
CA TYR A 180 -5.65 35.89 -18.95
C TYR A 180 -6.30 36.28 -20.28
N LYS A 181 -5.73 35.88 -21.42
CA LYS A 181 -6.15 36.32 -22.74
C LYS A 181 -6.04 35.17 -23.74
N GLY A 182 -7.01 35.09 -24.65
CA GLY A 182 -6.97 34.17 -25.79
C GLY A 182 -5.78 34.43 -26.70
N THR A 183 -5.41 33.43 -27.50
CA THR A 183 -4.39 33.61 -28.54
C THR A 183 -4.82 34.61 -29.62
N ASP A 184 -6.13 34.78 -29.80
CA ASP A 184 -6.77 35.80 -30.64
C ASP A 184 -6.81 37.19 -30.00
N GLY A 185 -6.34 37.30 -28.75
CA GLY A 185 -6.35 38.53 -28.01
C GLY A 185 -7.68 38.88 -27.35
N LYS A 186 -8.65 37.97 -27.28
CA LYS A 186 -9.89 38.21 -26.54
C LYS A 186 -9.71 38.01 -25.04
N ALA A 187 -10.45 38.80 -24.28
CA ALA A 187 -10.61 38.61 -22.85
C ALA A 187 -11.34 37.28 -22.57
N ARG A 188 -11.12 36.71 -21.39
CA ARG A 188 -11.87 35.53 -20.94
C ARG A 188 -12.92 35.95 -19.94
N GLN A 189 -13.97 35.15 -19.79
CA GLN A 189 -14.97 35.37 -18.74
C GLN A 189 -14.28 35.32 -17.37
N LEU A 190 -14.47 36.37 -16.57
CA LEU A 190 -13.76 36.52 -15.30
C LEU A 190 -14.12 35.41 -14.31
N GLU A 191 -15.41 35.09 -14.20
CA GLU A 191 -15.94 34.08 -13.28
C GLU A 191 -15.29 32.71 -13.46
N LEU A 192 -15.23 32.23 -14.71
CA LEU A 192 -14.60 30.96 -15.04
C LEU A 192 -13.11 30.92 -14.69
N VAL A 193 -12.39 32.01 -14.95
CA VAL A 193 -10.96 32.12 -14.61
C VAL A 193 -10.75 32.16 -13.09
N VAL A 194 -11.66 32.83 -12.36
CA VAL A 194 -11.64 32.87 -10.90
C VAL A 194 -11.95 31.50 -10.30
N ASP A 195 -13.00 30.81 -10.75
CA ASP A 195 -13.32 29.43 -10.32
C ASP A 195 -12.10 28.51 -10.48
N PHE A 196 -11.47 28.51 -11.65
CA PHE A 196 -10.29 27.70 -11.91
C PHE A 196 -9.09 28.05 -11.04
N ALA A 197 -8.86 29.34 -10.79
CA ALA A 197 -7.83 29.81 -9.88
C ALA A 197 -8.11 29.33 -8.45
N LEU A 198 -9.34 29.44 -7.98
CA LEU A 198 -9.77 29.01 -6.65
C LEU A 198 -9.59 27.49 -6.45
N ARG A 199 -10.02 26.67 -7.42
CA ARG A 199 -9.79 25.21 -7.40
C ARG A 199 -8.30 24.88 -7.33
N SER A 200 -7.48 25.59 -8.11
CA SER A 200 -6.03 25.39 -8.12
C SER A 200 -5.37 25.76 -6.79
N ILE A 201 -5.78 26.88 -6.17
CA ILE A 201 -5.31 27.29 -4.84
C ILE A 201 -5.66 26.20 -3.82
N PHE A 202 -6.91 25.72 -3.84
CA PHE A 202 -7.37 24.70 -2.91
C PHE A 202 -6.60 23.38 -3.06
N CYS A 203 -6.49 22.87 -4.29
CA CYS A 203 -5.77 21.63 -4.60
C CYS A 203 -4.30 21.72 -4.15
N TYR A 204 -3.64 22.85 -4.42
CA TYR A 204 -2.25 23.10 -4.01
C TYR A 204 -2.10 23.03 -2.49
N HIS A 205 -2.92 23.77 -1.74
CA HIS A 205 -2.82 23.82 -0.28
C HIS A 205 -3.17 22.49 0.38
N LEU A 206 -4.16 21.75 -0.13
CA LEU A 206 -4.47 20.41 0.38
C LEU A 206 -3.33 19.43 0.16
N LEU A 207 -2.68 19.45 -1.01
CA LEU A 207 -1.49 18.65 -1.27
C LEU A 207 -0.38 18.99 -0.30
N GLU A 208 0.02 20.26 -0.23
CA GLU A 208 1.18 20.69 0.56
C GLU A 208 0.97 20.51 2.07
N SER A 209 -0.23 20.78 2.57
CA SER A 209 -0.50 20.84 4.01
C SER A 209 -1.10 19.56 4.60
N ILE A 210 -1.71 18.71 3.77
CA ILE A 210 -2.40 17.49 4.23
C ILE A 210 -1.82 16.23 3.57
N PHE A 211 -1.85 16.14 2.24
CA PHE A 211 -1.60 14.88 1.54
C PHE A 211 -0.12 14.52 1.39
N ASP A 212 0.76 15.47 1.09
CA ASP A 212 2.19 15.23 0.86
C ASP A 212 3.00 15.05 2.15
N ARG A 213 2.36 15.23 3.30
CA ARG A 213 2.95 15.06 4.63
C ARG A 213 2.94 13.60 5.06
N PHE A 214 3.93 13.18 5.84
CA PHE A 214 3.82 11.91 6.58
C PHE A 214 2.63 11.96 7.54
N HIS A 215 2.52 13.07 8.29
CA HIS A 215 1.38 13.37 9.15
C HIS A 215 1.09 14.88 9.11
N PRO A 216 -0.16 15.33 8.85
CA PRO A 216 -0.48 16.75 8.71
C PRO A 216 -0.01 17.62 9.89
N ILE A 217 -0.22 17.15 11.13
CA ILE A 217 0.21 17.85 12.38
C ILE A 217 1.69 18.29 12.37
N LEU A 218 2.58 17.56 11.69
CA LEU A 218 4.01 17.90 11.65
C LEU A 218 4.30 19.19 10.85
N GLY A 219 3.38 19.65 10.00
CA GLY A 219 3.52 20.87 9.21
C GLY A 219 3.16 22.17 9.95
N TRP A 220 2.46 22.07 11.09
CA TRP A 220 1.72 23.20 11.68
C TRP A 220 2.30 23.76 12.98
N ALA A 221 3.52 23.37 13.36
CA ALA A 221 4.22 23.94 14.50
C ALA A 221 4.73 25.37 14.23
N ARG A 222 3.81 26.35 14.23
CA ARG A 222 4.13 27.78 14.06
C ARG A 222 4.24 28.57 15.35
N ASP A 223 4.02 27.98 16.51
CA ASP A 223 4.16 28.69 17.80
C ASP A 223 5.65 29.07 18.06
N PRO A 224 5.99 30.36 18.23
CA PRO A 224 7.33 30.83 18.59
C PRO A 224 7.85 30.34 19.95
N SER A 225 6.96 29.89 20.84
CA SER A 225 7.28 29.26 22.13
C SER A 225 7.56 27.75 21.99
N MET A 226 7.08 27.11 20.91
CA MET A 226 7.31 25.70 20.57
C MET A 226 8.57 25.51 19.70
N ARG A 227 9.68 26.14 20.07
CA ARG A 227 10.97 26.03 19.34
C ARG A 227 11.51 24.59 19.28
N ALA A 228 11.03 23.69 20.14
CA ALA A 228 11.38 22.28 20.11
C ALA A 228 10.83 21.56 18.87
N LEU A 229 9.58 21.84 18.46
CA LEU A 229 8.98 21.25 17.25
C LEU A 229 9.37 22.01 15.96
N LYS A 230 9.74 23.29 16.06
CA LYS A 230 10.35 24.05 14.95
C LYS A 230 11.72 23.47 14.51
N ARG A 231 12.43 22.78 15.42
CA ARG A 231 13.66 22.02 15.12
C ARG A 231 13.39 20.66 14.51
N SER A 232 12.18 20.14 14.65
CA SER A 232 11.80 18.82 14.18
C SER A 232 11.09 18.99 12.83
N ASN A 233 11.88 19.27 11.79
CA ASN A 233 11.46 19.07 10.39
C ASN A 233 11.28 17.56 10.11
N LEU A 234 10.71 16.80 11.07
CA LEU A 234 10.57 15.34 11.15
C LEU A 234 9.78 14.79 9.98
N ASP A 235 8.89 15.59 9.40
CA ASP A 235 8.10 15.20 8.25
C ASP A 235 8.99 14.70 7.08
N ARG A 236 10.09 15.39 6.76
CA ARG A 236 11.00 14.95 5.69
C ARG A 236 11.77 13.67 6.06
N PRO A 237 12.49 13.59 7.19
CA PRO A 237 13.17 12.37 7.63
C PRO A 237 12.22 11.17 7.79
N LEU A 238 10.99 11.37 8.27
CA LEU A 238 10.00 10.30 8.37
C LEU A 238 9.57 9.80 6.99
N ARG A 239 9.36 10.70 6.01
CA ARG A 239 9.07 10.30 4.62
C ARG A 239 10.24 9.55 3.99
N GLU A 240 11.47 10.00 4.21
CA GLU A 240 12.68 9.33 3.71
C GLU A 240 12.88 7.96 4.36
N MET A 241 12.76 7.87 5.68
CA MET A 241 12.82 6.60 6.41
C MET A 241 11.72 5.66 5.94
N TYR A 242 10.49 6.17 5.76
CA TYR A 242 9.41 5.36 5.23
C TYR A 242 9.70 4.85 3.82
N GLY A 243 10.23 5.71 2.94
CA GLY A 243 10.70 5.31 1.61
C GLY A 243 11.68 4.14 1.66
N ASN A 244 12.65 4.19 2.59
CA ASN A 244 13.61 3.10 2.80
C ASN A 244 12.94 1.82 3.29
N VAL A 245 12.00 1.92 4.24
CA VAL A 245 11.21 0.77 4.72
C VAL A 245 10.40 0.16 3.58
N ARG A 246 9.78 0.96 2.71
CA ARG A 246 9.01 0.47 1.56
C ARG A 246 9.87 -0.23 0.51
N LEU A 247 11.14 0.19 0.35
CA LEU A 247 12.08 -0.49 -0.53
C LEU A 247 12.56 -1.81 0.05
N ALA A 248 12.85 -1.84 1.35
CA ALA A 248 13.36 -3.04 2.03
C ALA A 248 12.25 -4.10 2.20
N GLU A 249 11.07 -3.68 2.64
CA GLU A 249 10.02 -4.55 3.18
C GLU A 249 8.78 -4.61 2.27
N PRO A 250 8.08 -5.77 2.24
CA PRO A 250 6.81 -5.89 1.53
C PRO A 250 5.71 -5.04 2.17
N GLN A 251 4.67 -4.73 1.39
CA GLN A 251 3.55 -3.85 1.78
C GLN A 251 2.92 -4.17 3.14
N ALA A 252 2.76 -5.45 3.49
CA ALA A 252 2.15 -5.82 4.76
C ALA A 252 2.97 -5.33 5.97
N ILE A 253 4.29 -5.25 5.84
CA ILE A 253 5.20 -4.79 6.90
C ILE A 253 5.32 -3.27 6.85
N SER A 254 5.62 -2.71 5.67
CA SER A 254 5.78 -1.26 5.51
C SER A 254 4.47 -0.50 5.81
N GLY A 255 3.33 -0.99 5.34
CA GLY A 255 2.02 -0.41 5.66
C GLY A 255 1.67 -0.46 7.15
N ARG A 256 2.03 -1.54 7.87
CA ARG A 256 1.87 -1.61 9.33
C ARG A 256 2.76 -0.60 10.03
N TRP A 257 4.01 -0.47 9.58
CA TRP A 257 4.93 0.54 10.10
C TRP A 257 4.35 1.95 9.93
N ARG A 258 3.89 2.31 8.72
CA ARG A 258 3.24 3.61 8.47
C ARG A 258 2.07 3.83 9.40
N THR A 259 1.12 2.90 9.43
CA THR A 259 -0.11 3.02 10.22
C THR A 259 0.17 3.13 11.71
N ALA A 260 1.11 2.35 12.24
CA ALA A 260 1.52 2.42 13.64
C ALA A 260 2.20 3.76 13.97
N SER A 261 3.15 4.19 13.14
CA SER A 261 3.84 5.48 13.31
C SER A 261 2.88 6.66 13.19
N PHE A 262 1.95 6.63 12.22
CA PHE A 262 0.93 7.66 12.05
C PHE A 262 0.04 7.77 13.29
N LYS A 263 -0.46 6.64 13.81
CA LYS A 263 -1.26 6.59 15.04
C LYS A 263 -0.48 7.04 16.28
N ALA A 264 0.80 6.67 16.38
CA ALA A 264 1.67 7.08 17.48
C ALA A 264 1.88 8.59 17.50
N ILE A 265 2.06 9.22 16.32
CA ILE A 265 2.13 10.68 16.20
C ILE A 265 0.80 11.29 16.64
N ALA A 266 -0.32 10.80 16.12
CA ALA A 266 -1.65 11.33 16.46
C ALA A 266 -1.97 11.25 17.97
N ALA A 267 -1.51 10.19 18.65
CA ALA A 267 -1.70 9.97 20.08
C ALA A 267 -0.75 10.77 20.99
N SER A 268 0.22 11.51 20.43
CA SER A 268 1.15 12.29 21.25
C SER A 268 0.44 13.44 21.98
N PRO A 269 0.89 13.82 23.20
CA PRO A 269 0.35 14.97 23.91
C PRO A 269 0.48 16.28 23.11
N GLU A 270 1.58 16.43 22.37
CA GLU A 270 1.84 17.59 21.51
C GLU A 270 0.86 17.65 20.34
N SER A 271 0.54 16.49 19.74
CA SER A 271 -0.46 16.38 18.67
C SER A 271 -1.85 16.74 19.16
N SER A 272 -2.21 16.35 20.39
CA SER A 272 -3.50 16.71 21.00
C SER A 272 -3.66 18.23 21.15
N ALA A 273 -2.57 18.96 21.37
CA ALA A 273 -2.58 20.42 21.47
C ALA A 273 -2.69 21.12 20.09
N ILE A 274 -2.15 20.51 19.03
CA ILE A 274 -2.13 21.09 17.67
C ILE A 274 -3.39 20.74 16.87
N SER A 275 -3.94 19.53 17.06
CA SER A 275 -5.06 19.01 16.28
C SER A 275 -6.28 19.96 16.20
N PRO A 276 -6.71 20.66 17.27
CA PRO A 276 -7.85 21.57 17.19
C PRO A 276 -7.63 22.75 16.24
N ASN A 277 -6.38 23.18 16.07
CA ASN A 277 -6.02 24.33 15.25
C ASN A 277 -5.63 23.95 13.82
N LEU A 278 -5.50 22.66 13.50
CA LEU A 278 -5.04 22.21 12.19
C LEU A 278 -5.98 22.64 11.07
N ILE A 279 -7.27 22.33 11.21
CA ILE A 279 -8.29 22.69 10.21
C ILE A 279 -8.37 24.22 10.08
N PRO A 280 -8.55 25.01 11.17
CA PRO A 280 -8.53 26.47 11.06
C PRO A 280 -7.27 27.02 10.36
N ASN A 281 -6.09 26.53 10.71
CA ASN A 281 -4.85 27.02 10.11
C ASN A 281 -4.74 26.66 8.62
N ALA A 282 -5.13 25.44 8.23
CA ALA A 282 -5.20 25.01 6.83
C ALA A 282 -6.18 25.85 6.02
N THR A 283 -7.38 26.08 6.55
CA THR A 283 -8.36 26.97 5.94
C THR A 283 -7.81 28.39 5.79
N GLN A 284 -7.12 28.93 6.81
CA GLN A 284 -6.53 30.27 6.72
C GLN A 284 -5.43 30.40 5.67
N LEU A 285 -4.67 29.33 5.37
CA LEU A 285 -3.72 29.37 4.23
C LEU A 285 -4.42 29.49 2.89
N VAL A 286 -5.50 28.72 2.69
CA VAL A 286 -6.33 28.83 1.48
C VAL A 286 -6.90 30.24 1.38
N LEU A 287 -7.58 30.71 2.43
CA LEU A 287 -8.24 32.02 2.44
C LEU A 287 -7.26 33.19 2.33
N HIS A 288 -6.01 33.02 2.77
CA HIS A 288 -4.96 34.02 2.56
C HIS A 288 -4.68 34.24 1.06
N ASP A 289 -4.50 33.17 0.29
CA ASP A 289 -4.23 33.31 -1.14
C ASP A 289 -5.48 33.68 -1.94
N VAL A 290 -6.66 33.25 -1.49
CA VAL A 290 -7.95 33.75 -2.02
C VAL A 290 -8.07 35.26 -1.80
N ARG A 291 -7.76 35.78 -0.61
CA ARG A 291 -7.75 37.23 -0.37
C ARG A 291 -6.80 37.96 -1.30
N ARG A 292 -5.60 37.44 -1.53
CA ARG A 292 -4.63 38.03 -2.46
C ARG A 292 -5.11 38.00 -3.90
N LEU A 293 -5.79 36.94 -4.32
CA LEU A 293 -6.44 36.86 -5.64
C LEU A 293 -7.47 37.98 -5.79
N MET A 294 -8.29 38.18 -4.76
CA MET A 294 -9.34 39.19 -4.77
C MET A 294 -8.79 40.61 -4.73
N GLU A 295 -7.75 40.87 -3.95
CA GLU A 295 -7.03 42.15 -3.94
C GLU A 295 -6.45 42.47 -5.32
N ALA A 296 -5.92 41.46 -6.02
CA ALA A 296 -5.41 41.63 -7.37
C ALA A 296 -6.52 41.97 -8.39
N ILE A 297 -7.70 41.35 -8.25
CA ILE A 297 -8.85 41.62 -9.12
C ILE A 297 -9.39 43.03 -8.86
N HIS A 298 -9.58 43.43 -7.61
CA HIS A 298 -10.24 44.68 -7.24
C HIS A 298 -9.29 45.88 -7.06
N GLY A 299 -7.97 45.66 -7.03
CA GLY A 299 -6.95 46.71 -6.94
C GLY A 299 -6.84 47.44 -5.60
N ARG A 300 -7.53 46.97 -4.56
CA ARG A 300 -7.48 47.58 -3.21
C ARG A 300 -7.32 46.51 -2.14
N ALA A 301 -6.57 46.84 -1.10
CA ALA A 301 -6.54 46.05 0.13
C ALA A 301 -7.98 45.97 0.67
N LEU A 302 -8.51 44.76 0.74
CA LEU A 302 -9.89 44.54 1.14
C LEU A 302 -9.98 44.68 2.66
N THR A 303 -10.50 45.83 3.12
CA THR A 303 -10.67 46.15 4.54
C THR A 303 -11.89 45.47 5.18
N GLY A 304 -12.40 44.38 4.60
CA GLY A 304 -13.56 43.63 5.07
C GLY A 304 -13.64 42.21 4.52
N GLN A 305 -14.63 41.45 4.99
CA GLN A 305 -14.90 40.08 4.55
C GLN A 305 -15.72 40.15 3.26
N ILE A 306 -15.09 39.89 2.11
CA ILE A 306 -15.82 39.84 0.83
C ILE A 306 -16.52 38.49 0.67
N LEU A 307 -15.85 37.39 1.01
CA LEU A 307 -16.54 36.10 1.07
C LEU A 307 -17.51 36.13 2.24
N HIS A 308 -18.75 35.76 1.98
CA HIS A 308 -19.75 35.60 3.01
C HIS A 308 -19.33 34.47 3.97
N GLU A 309 -19.79 34.57 5.22
CA GLU A 309 -19.48 33.58 6.25
C GLU A 309 -19.80 32.13 5.84
N PRO A 310 -20.91 31.82 5.13
CA PRO A 310 -21.19 30.47 4.64
C PRO A 310 -20.05 29.92 3.77
N THR A 311 -19.52 30.72 2.84
CA THR A 311 -18.44 30.33 1.92
C THR A 311 -17.11 30.10 2.64
N VAL A 312 -16.89 30.82 3.75
CA VAL A 312 -15.75 30.58 4.66
C VAL A 312 -15.92 29.27 5.43
N VAL A 313 -17.13 28.98 5.92
CA VAL A 313 -17.46 27.73 6.62
C VAL A 313 -17.33 26.53 5.68
N GLU A 314 -17.81 26.64 4.45
CA GLU A 314 -17.68 25.60 3.42
C GLU A 314 -16.21 25.29 3.12
N ALA A 315 -15.34 26.30 3.02
CA ALA A 315 -13.91 26.08 2.86
C ALA A 315 -13.33 25.23 4.00
N ALA A 316 -13.75 25.50 5.25
CA ALA A 316 -13.31 24.72 6.41
C ALA A 316 -13.82 23.26 6.36
N GLU A 317 -15.04 23.03 5.89
CA GLU A 317 -15.58 21.68 5.72
C GLU A 317 -14.83 20.91 4.63
N VAL A 318 -14.44 21.53 3.51
CA VAL A 318 -13.61 20.88 2.49
C VAL A 318 -12.24 20.47 3.05
N VAL A 319 -11.57 21.35 3.81
CA VAL A 319 -10.31 21.05 4.50
C VAL A 319 -10.47 19.90 5.49
N LYS A 320 -11.57 19.89 6.24
CA LYS A 320 -11.89 18.82 7.19
C LYS A 320 -12.11 17.48 6.49
N LEU A 321 -12.87 17.45 5.39
CA LEU A 321 -13.06 16.24 4.58
C LEU A 321 -11.72 15.68 4.07
N ALA A 322 -10.82 16.54 3.60
CA ALA A 322 -9.49 16.14 3.17
C ALA A 322 -8.66 15.57 4.33
N TYR A 323 -8.70 16.21 5.50
CA TYR A 323 -7.99 15.75 6.69
C TYR A 323 -8.51 14.39 7.19
N GLU A 324 -9.83 14.22 7.27
CA GLU A 324 -10.48 12.98 7.68
C GLU A 324 -10.17 11.84 6.71
N TRP A 325 -10.27 12.10 5.40
CA TRP A 325 -9.91 11.13 4.38
C TRP A 325 -8.44 10.71 4.50
N ASN A 326 -7.52 11.66 4.64
CA ASN A 326 -6.09 11.38 4.78
C ASN A 326 -5.78 10.58 6.05
N THR A 327 -6.43 10.93 7.16
CA THR A 327 -6.31 10.24 8.46
C THR A 327 -6.83 8.81 8.37
N ASP A 328 -7.95 8.59 7.67
CA ASP A 328 -8.49 7.26 7.45
C ASP A 328 -7.53 6.39 6.63
N VAL A 329 -7.07 6.86 5.47
CA VAL A 329 -6.21 6.04 4.60
C VAL A 329 -4.83 5.80 5.22
N LYS A 330 -4.21 6.81 5.84
CA LYS A 330 -2.88 6.68 6.47
C LYS A 330 -2.91 6.03 7.85
N GLY A 331 -4.06 6.03 8.52
CA GLY A 331 -4.24 5.47 9.85
C GLY A 331 -4.89 4.07 9.87
N LYS A 332 -5.54 3.63 8.78
CA LYS A 332 -6.31 2.37 8.78
C LYS A 332 -5.89 1.41 7.67
N ASP A 333 -5.65 1.89 6.46
CA ASP A 333 -5.23 1.00 5.37
C ASP A 333 -3.79 0.56 5.58
N VAL A 334 -3.50 -0.72 5.34
CA VAL A 334 -2.17 -1.33 5.41
C VAL A 334 -1.77 -1.89 4.04
N LEU A 335 -2.75 -2.28 3.22
CA LEU A 335 -2.54 -3.05 2.00
C LEU A 335 -2.33 -2.14 0.79
N LEU A 336 -2.85 -0.93 0.84
CA LEU A 336 -2.64 0.09 -0.17
C LEU A 336 -2.21 1.40 0.48
N GLU A 337 -1.44 2.16 -0.28
CA GLU A 337 -1.15 3.55 0.06
C GLU A 337 -1.75 4.44 -1.00
N TYR A 338 -2.59 5.37 -0.60
CA TYR A 338 -3.22 6.33 -1.49
C TYR A 338 -2.38 7.60 -1.57
N HIS A 339 -2.14 8.05 -2.80
CA HIS A 339 -1.34 9.21 -3.14
C HIS A 339 -2.18 10.15 -4.00
N PRO A 340 -2.90 11.10 -3.38
CA PRO A 340 -3.43 12.24 -4.11
C PRO A 340 -2.29 12.97 -4.83
N PHE A 341 -2.55 13.44 -6.04
CA PHE A 341 -1.58 14.23 -6.79
C PHE A 341 -2.27 15.35 -7.56
N GLY A 342 -1.56 16.46 -7.77
CA GLY A 342 -2.04 17.60 -8.55
C GLY A 342 -1.19 17.84 -9.78
N ALA A 343 -1.73 18.60 -10.71
CA ALA A 343 -0.95 19.14 -11.81
C ALA A 343 -0.28 20.44 -11.39
N ARG A 344 0.97 20.63 -11.81
CA ARG A 344 1.70 21.87 -11.60
C ARG A 344 1.32 22.87 -12.69
N ASN A 345 0.98 24.09 -12.30
CA ASN A 345 0.70 25.19 -13.23
C ASN A 345 1.95 25.48 -14.08
N GLY A 346 1.77 25.61 -15.40
CA GLY A 346 2.84 25.70 -16.40
C GLY A 346 3.60 24.40 -16.67
N GLY A 347 3.22 23.29 -16.01
CA GLY A 347 3.78 21.96 -16.27
C GLY A 347 3.38 21.40 -17.63
N THR A 348 4.13 20.42 -18.12
CA THR A 348 3.75 19.68 -19.34
C THR A 348 2.56 18.76 -19.06
N PHE A 349 1.57 18.79 -19.93
CA PHE A 349 0.41 17.90 -19.87
C PHE A 349 0.81 16.43 -20.05
N ARG A 350 0.27 15.55 -19.20
CA ARG A 350 0.54 14.11 -19.24
C ARG A 350 -0.76 13.33 -19.28
N GLY A 351 -1.22 12.95 -20.48
CA GLY A 351 -2.51 12.28 -20.68
C GLY A 351 -2.68 10.95 -19.92
N GLU A 352 -1.58 10.31 -19.51
CA GLU A 352 -1.61 9.13 -18.65
C GLU A 352 -2.17 9.43 -17.25
N ARG A 353 -1.87 10.60 -16.69
CA ARG A 353 -2.24 11.00 -15.32
C ARG A 353 -3.20 12.19 -15.26
N MET A 354 -3.43 12.85 -16.38
CA MET A 354 -4.19 14.09 -16.47
C MET A 354 -5.27 13.99 -17.53
N GLU A 355 -6.36 14.70 -17.30
CA GLU A 355 -7.48 14.88 -18.21
C GLU A 355 -7.69 16.39 -18.43
N SER A 356 -7.78 16.83 -19.68
CA SER A 356 -8.07 18.24 -19.98
C SER A 356 -9.56 18.50 -19.84
N MET A 357 -9.94 19.61 -19.21
CA MET A 357 -11.31 20.09 -19.18
C MET A 357 -11.83 20.33 -20.60
N GLY A 358 -13.13 20.04 -20.83
CA GLY A 358 -13.87 20.35 -22.06
C GLY A 358 -13.55 19.50 -23.29
N VAL A 359 -12.45 18.74 -23.30
CA VAL A 359 -12.09 17.93 -24.47
C VAL A 359 -12.41 16.46 -24.24
N GLU A 360 -13.40 15.94 -24.97
CA GLU A 360 -13.53 14.49 -25.15
C GLU A 360 -12.25 13.98 -25.83
N MET A 361 -11.52 13.10 -25.14
CA MET A 361 -10.24 12.50 -25.58
C MET A 361 -10.27 11.90 -27.00
N GLY A 362 -11.45 11.67 -27.59
CA GLY A 362 -11.60 11.22 -28.97
C GLY A 362 -11.31 12.28 -30.05
N LYS A 363 -11.30 13.59 -29.72
CA LYS A 363 -11.07 14.67 -30.70
C LYS A 363 -9.64 15.19 -30.74
N LEU A 364 -8.92 15.14 -29.63
CA LEU A 364 -7.46 15.29 -29.65
C LEU A 364 -6.88 13.93 -30.06
N THR A 365 -6.46 13.78 -31.31
CA THR A 365 -5.61 12.65 -31.75
C THR A 365 -4.24 12.74 -31.07
N LEU A 366 -4.22 12.57 -29.75
CA LEU A 366 -3.05 12.30 -28.95
C LEU A 366 -3.19 10.82 -28.63
N GLY A 367 -2.45 9.97 -29.36
CA GLY A 367 -2.49 8.52 -29.12
C GLY A 367 -2.33 8.21 -27.64
N GLU A 368 -2.94 7.13 -27.15
CA GLU A 368 -2.79 6.69 -25.76
C GLU A 368 -1.29 6.62 -25.40
N GLY A 369 -0.83 7.47 -24.47
CA GLY A 369 0.58 7.63 -24.09
C GLY A 369 1.33 8.83 -24.71
N SER A 370 0.70 9.58 -25.62
CA SER A 370 1.27 10.79 -26.23
C SER A 370 1.22 11.97 -25.25
N SER A 371 2.32 12.22 -24.55
CA SER A 371 2.57 13.56 -24.00
C SER A 371 2.83 14.49 -25.18
N SER A 372 1.92 15.42 -25.47
CA SER A 372 2.25 16.53 -26.36
C SER A 372 3.16 17.47 -25.57
N PRO A 373 4.47 17.55 -25.88
CA PRO A 373 5.40 18.40 -25.14
C PRO A 373 5.01 19.89 -25.18
N ASP A 374 4.18 20.26 -26.16
CA ASP A 374 3.71 21.61 -26.40
C ASP A 374 2.44 21.97 -25.62
N LEU A 375 1.71 20.99 -25.09
CA LEU A 375 0.51 21.28 -24.30
C LEU A 375 0.89 21.53 -22.84
N LYS A 376 0.69 22.77 -22.40
CA LYS A 376 0.94 23.19 -21.02
C LYS A 376 -0.34 23.18 -20.20
N VAL A 377 -0.21 22.78 -18.94
CA VAL A 377 -1.23 22.94 -17.92
C VAL A 377 -1.30 24.41 -17.55
N LEU A 378 -2.45 25.04 -17.74
CA LEU A 378 -2.68 26.40 -17.28
C LEU A 378 -2.93 26.40 -15.77
N CYS A 379 -3.87 25.56 -15.33
CA CYS A 379 -4.14 25.33 -13.91
C CYS A 379 -4.63 23.90 -13.65
N GLY A 380 -4.31 23.38 -12.46
CA GLY A 380 -4.92 22.15 -11.95
C GLY A 380 -6.26 22.45 -11.29
N VAL A 381 -7.35 21.85 -11.77
CA VAL A 381 -8.71 22.13 -11.26
C VAL A 381 -9.28 20.99 -10.42
N SER A 382 -8.62 19.84 -10.40
CA SER A 382 -8.99 18.69 -9.56
C SER A 382 -7.78 17.81 -9.26
N LEU A 383 -7.79 17.14 -8.12
CA LEU A 383 -6.76 16.19 -7.72
C LEU A 383 -6.96 14.83 -8.40
N GLY A 384 -5.87 14.22 -8.84
CA GLY A 384 -5.81 12.82 -9.23
C GLY A 384 -5.53 11.92 -8.03
N LEU A 385 -5.73 10.61 -8.21
CA LEU A 385 -5.51 9.60 -7.19
C LEU A 385 -4.80 8.38 -7.78
N GLU A 386 -3.69 8.00 -7.17
CA GLU A 386 -3.05 6.70 -7.43
C GLU A 386 -2.87 5.93 -6.12
N THR A 387 -2.91 4.61 -6.19
CA THR A 387 -2.45 3.77 -5.08
C THR A 387 -1.08 3.20 -5.39
N SER A 388 -0.35 2.85 -4.34
CA SER A 388 0.89 2.11 -4.48
C SER A 388 0.97 0.92 -3.53
N GLN A 389 1.75 -0.09 -3.94
CA GLN A 389 2.04 -1.29 -3.17
C GLN A 389 3.55 -1.55 -3.17
N ALA A 390 4.15 -1.56 -1.98
CA ALA A 390 5.54 -1.92 -1.77
C ALA A 390 5.76 -3.41 -2.06
N VAL A 391 6.76 -3.68 -2.89
CA VAL A 391 7.15 -5.05 -3.25
C VAL A 391 8.18 -5.61 -2.26
N GLY A 392 9.04 -4.75 -1.70
CA GLY A 392 10.20 -5.14 -0.88
C GLY A 392 11.41 -5.58 -1.71
N SER A 393 12.46 -6.02 -1.02
CA SER A 393 13.70 -6.55 -1.63
C SER A 393 14.41 -5.56 -2.58
N GLY A 394 14.36 -4.27 -2.26
CA GLY A 394 14.98 -3.19 -3.04
C GLY A 394 14.22 -2.79 -4.30
N LYS A 395 13.04 -3.38 -4.57
CA LYS A 395 12.24 -3.05 -5.76
C LYS A 395 11.37 -1.82 -5.51
N PRO A 396 11.19 -0.95 -6.52
CA PRO A 396 10.28 0.17 -6.40
C PRO A 396 8.82 -0.30 -6.19
N PRO A 397 7.98 0.50 -5.52
CA PRO A 397 6.57 0.22 -5.37
C PRO A 397 5.86 0.13 -6.74
N LYS A 398 4.83 -0.70 -6.82
CA LYS A 398 3.92 -0.74 -7.97
C LYS A 398 2.83 0.30 -7.78
N TYR A 399 2.46 1.00 -8.85
CA TYR A 399 1.45 2.05 -8.82
C TYR A 399 0.24 1.66 -9.68
N VAL A 400 -0.95 2.04 -9.24
CA VAL A 400 -2.22 1.88 -9.96
C VAL A 400 -2.96 3.21 -9.91
N LEU A 401 -3.30 3.75 -11.07
CA LEU A 401 -4.05 4.99 -11.19
C LEU A 401 -5.54 4.72 -11.03
N HIS A 402 -6.20 5.48 -10.16
CA HIS A 402 -7.66 5.39 -9.92
C HIS A 402 -8.41 6.59 -10.49
N ALA A 403 -7.82 7.77 -10.44
CA ALA A 403 -8.40 9.00 -10.99
C ALA A 403 -7.32 9.89 -11.61
N LYS A 404 -7.58 10.40 -12.81
CA LYS A 404 -6.73 11.42 -13.43
C LYS A 404 -6.98 12.78 -12.78
N ALA A 405 -5.93 13.59 -12.65
CA ALA A 405 -6.08 14.98 -12.26
C ALA A 405 -6.73 15.76 -13.42
N LYS A 406 -7.74 16.59 -13.14
CA LYS A 406 -8.33 17.46 -14.15
C LYS A 406 -7.54 18.76 -14.25
N VAL A 407 -7.31 19.21 -15.47
CA VAL A 407 -6.52 20.42 -15.74
C VAL A 407 -7.19 21.28 -16.79
N ALA A 408 -7.05 22.59 -16.66
CA ALA A 408 -7.32 23.50 -17.76
C ALA A 408 -6.08 23.57 -18.65
N THR A 409 -6.30 23.48 -19.96
CA THR A 409 -5.29 23.73 -20.98
C THR A 409 -5.79 24.83 -21.91
N ARG A 410 -4.94 25.34 -22.81
CA ARG A 410 -5.37 26.35 -23.80
C ARG A 410 -6.58 25.90 -24.62
N HIS A 411 -6.72 24.60 -24.91
CA HIS A 411 -7.78 24.08 -25.76
C HIS A 411 -9.18 24.29 -25.17
N PHE A 412 -9.33 24.09 -23.86
CA PHE A 412 -10.60 24.34 -23.16
C PHE A 412 -11.14 25.75 -23.42
N PHE A 413 -10.21 26.69 -23.47
CA PHE A 413 -10.46 28.11 -23.52
C PHE A 413 -10.53 28.68 -24.94
N ASP A 414 -10.08 27.93 -25.94
CA ASP A 414 -10.18 28.28 -27.36
C ASP A 414 -11.46 27.66 -27.99
N GLU A 415 -12.11 26.71 -27.30
CA GLU A 415 -13.37 26.07 -27.69
C GLU A 415 -14.63 26.76 -27.12
N LEU A 416 -14.46 27.63 -26.12
CA LEU A 416 -15.48 28.54 -25.57
C LEU A 416 -15.50 29.85 -26.37
#